data_AF-A0A389MP06-F1
#
_entry.id   AF-A0A389MP06-F1
#
_cell.length_a   1.000
_cell.length_b   1.000
_cell.length_c   1.000
_cell.angle_alpha   90.00
_cell.angle_beta   90.00
_cell.angle_gamma   90.00
#
_symmetry.space_group_name_H-M   'P 1'
#
loop_
_entity.id
_entity.type
_entity.pdbx_description
1 polymer ?
#
loop_
_entity_poly.entity_id
_entity_poly.type
_entity_poly.pdbx_seq_one_letter_code
_entity_poly.pdbx_strand_id
1 'polypeptide(L)'
;MFLKRSIRRVGAAIDREEPVLDVLDLDFDLAAAILFRNAEWVVTADGLEHRDTGYDIPREAIDRRRGPELWDWPLHMAEKGWCTPSLFREAFLVALERYGIARDAALAESFALGFGIRASRSEGEAAFARLGEILRPRTRARERVAVAPTRRLAAQVAARV
;
A
#
# COMPACT_ATOMS: atom_id res chain seq x y z
N MET A 1 -53.31 61.16 21.30
CA MET A 1 -53.19 61.40 22.76
C MET A 1 -52.77 60.10 23.43
N PHE A 2 -51.51 60.06 23.86
CA PHE A 2 -50.81 59.13 24.76
C PHE A 2 -51.40 57.76 25.13
N LEU A 3 -50.80 56.68 24.59
CA LEU A 3 -50.74 55.39 25.26
C LEU A 3 -49.41 55.32 26.05
N LYS A 4 -49.47 55.58 27.36
CA LYS A 4 -48.35 55.41 28.30
C LYS A 4 -48.83 54.59 29.49
N ARG A 5 -48.17 53.45 29.73
CA ARG A 5 -47.79 52.86 31.03
C ARG A 5 -47.06 51.53 30.74
N SER A 6 -45.73 51.55 30.76
CA SER A 6 -44.87 51.20 31.92
C SER A 6 -44.98 49.71 32.28
N ILE A 7 -44.08 48.86 31.78
CA ILE A 7 -42.80 48.46 32.39
C ILE A 7 -42.96 48.03 33.86
N ARG A 8 -42.86 46.72 34.09
CA ARG A 8 -42.10 46.16 35.21
C ARG A 8 -41.08 45.17 34.67
N ARG A 9 -39.81 45.55 34.81
CA ARG A 9 -38.62 44.71 34.67
C ARG A 9 -38.51 43.89 35.96
N VAL A 10 -38.57 42.57 35.84
CA VAL A 10 -38.02 41.60 36.79
C VAL A 10 -37.09 40.76 35.91
N GLY A 11 -35.78 40.93 35.95
CA GLY A 11 -34.98 40.64 37.14
C GLY A 11 -34.77 39.13 37.26
N ALA A 12 -34.42 38.45 36.17
CA ALA A 12 -33.88 37.09 36.20
C ALA A 12 -32.40 37.21 35.85
N ALA A 13 -31.56 37.09 36.88
CA ALA A 13 -30.15 36.80 36.73
C ALA A 13 -30.05 35.50 35.95
N ILE A 14 -29.70 35.60 34.67
CA ILE A 14 -29.20 34.47 33.91
C ILE A 14 -27.76 34.38 34.35
N ASP A 15 -27.48 33.50 35.32
CA ASP A 15 -26.14 33.00 35.56
C ASP A 15 -25.62 32.51 34.21
N ARG A 16 -24.73 33.33 33.62
CA ARG A 16 -23.90 32.94 32.50
C ARG A 16 -22.83 32.02 33.06
N GLU A 17 -23.22 30.79 33.35
CA GLU A 17 -22.29 29.68 33.21
C GLU A 17 -22.22 29.40 31.71
N GLU A 18 -21.39 30.19 31.03
CA GLU A 18 -20.85 29.83 29.73
C GLU A 18 -20.24 28.42 29.91
N PRO A 19 -20.73 27.37 29.21
CA PRO A 19 -19.93 26.18 29.12
C PRO A 19 -18.66 26.61 28.38
N VAL A 20 -17.54 26.63 29.11
CA VAL A 20 -16.20 26.51 28.54
C VAL A 20 -16.16 25.18 27.81
N LEU A 21 -16.74 25.17 26.61
CA LEU A 21 -16.51 24.16 25.61
C LEU A 21 -15.02 24.25 25.32
N ASP A 22 -14.28 23.25 25.76
CA ASP A 22 -12.92 22.98 25.32
C ASP A 22 -12.88 23.15 23.79
N VAL A 23 -12.27 24.24 23.35
CA VAL A 23 -12.11 24.62 21.95
C VAL A 23 -10.97 23.81 21.34
N LEU A 24 -11.04 22.48 21.44
CA LEU A 24 -10.03 21.56 20.91
C LEU A 24 -10.65 20.29 20.26
N ASP A 25 -11.87 20.38 19.72
CA ASP A 25 -12.40 19.33 18.81
C ASP A 25 -13.46 19.87 17.79
N LEU A 26 -13.45 21.19 17.53
CA LEU A 26 -14.43 21.86 16.65
C LEU A 26 -13.87 22.28 15.27
N ASP A 27 -12.86 21.57 14.75
CA ASP A 27 -12.36 21.80 13.38
C ASP A 27 -12.68 20.63 12.40
N PHE A 28 -13.33 19.55 12.85
CA PHE A 28 -13.36 18.29 12.08
C PHE A 28 -14.74 17.87 11.49
N ASP A 29 -15.84 18.54 11.80
CA ASP A 29 -17.19 17.95 11.61
C ASP A 29 -18.04 18.50 10.43
N LEU A 30 -17.45 19.06 9.38
CA LEU A 30 -18.16 19.32 8.10
C LEU A 30 -17.27 19.23 6.84
N ALA A 31 -15.97 18.95 7.01
CA ALA A 31 -15.01 18.82 5.93
C ALA A 31 -15.02 17.38 5.39
N ALA A 32 -15.90 17.11 4.41
CA ALA A 32 -15.98 15.90 3.59
C ALA A 32 -16.08 14.57 4.36
N ALA A 33 -17.31 14.03 4.49
CA ALA A 33 -17.58 12.73 5.13
C ALA A 33 -16.57 11.64 4.71
N ILE A 34 -15.77 11.18 5.67
CA ILE A 34 -14.73 10.16 5.43
C ILE A 34 -15.41 8.83 5.07
N LEU A 35 -15.18 8.36 3.85
CA LEU A 35 -15.71 7.10 3.33
C LEU A 35 -14.79 5.90 3.61
N PHE A 36 -13.49 6.16 3.71
CA PHE A 36 -12.46 5.17 4.03
C PHE A 36 -11.17 5.85 4.50
N ARG A 37 -10.36 5.13 5.28
CA ARG A 37 -9.04 5.57 5.71
C ARG A 37 -8.11 4.38 5.94
N ASN A 38 -6.86 4.50 5.50
CA ASN A 38 -5.76 3.64 5.92
C ASN A 38 -4.61 4.47 6.51
N ALA A 39 -3.41 3.88 6.59
CA ALA A 39 -2.24 4.52 7.19
C ALA A 39 -1.85 5.83 6.46
N GLU A 40 -1.92 5.85 5.13
CA GLU A 40 -1.43 6.98 4.32
C GLU A 40 -2.56 7.77 3.64
N TRP A 41 -3.73 7.17 3.44
CA TRP A 41 -4.77 7.71 2.57
C TRP A 41 -6.13 7.83 3.25
N VAL A 42 -6.89 8.85 2.85
CA VAL A 42 -8.28 9.10 3.26
C VAL A 42 -9.12 9.27 2.00
N VAL A 43 -10.22 8.54 1.90
CA VAL A 43 -11.25 8.73 0.86
C VAL A 43 -12.37 9.53 1.49
N THR A 44 -12.76 10.63 0.87
CA THR A 44 -13.86 11.49 1.30
C THR A 44 -14.96 11.51 0.22
N ALA A 45 -15.97 12.36 0.36
CA ALA A 45 -16.95 12.56 -0.72
C ALA A 45 -16.37 13.27 -1.96
N ASP A 46 -15.28 14.03 -1.75
CA ASP A 46 -14.71 14.96 -2.73
C ASP A 46 -13.45 14.40 -3.39
N GLY A 47 -12.84 13.35 -2.85
CA GLY A 47 -11.61 12.82 -3.44
C GLY A 47 -10.86 11.82 -2.56
N LEU A 48 -9.61 11.62 -2.92
CA LEU A 48 -8.66 10.75 -2.24
C LEU A 48 -7.46 11.61 -1.82
N GLU A 49 -7.19 11.70 -0.52
CA GLU A 49 -6.16 12.56 0.04
C GLU A 49 -5.07 11.75 0.74
N HIS A 50 -3.80 12.10 0.52
CA HIS A 50 -2.67 11.57 1.26
C HIS A 50 -2.45 12.37 2.55
N ARG A 51 -2.47 11.68 3.68
CA ARG A 51 -2.50 12.27 5.03
C ARG A 51 -1.27 13.10 5.39
N ASP A 52 -0.09 12.62 5.02
CA ASP A 52 1.15 13.29 5.48
C ASP A 52 1.62 14.40 4.53
N THR A 53 1.28 14.31 3.25
CA THR A 53 1.70 15.27 2.22
C THR A 53 0.60 16.28 1.88
N GLY A 54 -0.66 15.99 2.26
CA GLY A 54 -1.83 16.75 1.84
C GLY A 54 -2.13 16.62 0.34
N TYR A 55 -1.55 15.64 -0.35
CA TYR A 55 -1.75 15.47 -1.78
C TYR A 55 -3.17 14.97 -2.06
N ASP A 56 -3.95 15.75 -2.81
CA ASP A 56 -5.33 15.42 -3.15
C ASP A 56 -5.48 14.92 -4.60
N ILE A 57 -6.34 13.92 -4.76
CA ILE A 57 -6.85 13.44 -6.03
C ILE A 57 -8.35 13.73 -6.02
N PRO A 58 -8.80 14.76 -6.77
CA PRO A 58 -10.22 15.11 -6.84
C PRO A 58 -11.05 13.95 -7.38
N ARG A 59 -12.27 13.79 -6.87
CA ARG A 59 -13.19 12.73 -7.26
C ARG A 59 -13.45 12.72 -8.76
N GLU A 60 -13.65 13.89 -9.36
CA GLU A 60 -13.86 14.08 -10.79
C GLU A 60 -12.65 13.72 -11.65
N ALA A 61 -11.47 13.60 -11.03
CA ALA A 61 -10.25 13.20 -11.71
C ALA A 61 -9.91 11.72 -11.48
N ILE A 62 -10.55 11.00 -10.55
CA ILE A 62 -10.21 9.61 -10.18
C ILE A 62 -10.18 8.67 -11.40
N ASP A 63 -11.06 8.86 -12.38
CA ASP A 63 -11.16 8.04 -13.59
C ASP A 63 -10.27 8.50 -14.75
N ARG A 64 -9.42 9.52 -14.53
CA ARG A 64 -8.55 10.10 -15.55
C ARG A 64 -7.68 9.03 -16.21
N ARG A 65 -7.69 9.06 -17.54
CA ARG A 65 -6.93 8.14 -18.39
C ARG A 65 -5.68 8.79 -18.95
N ARG A 66 -4.65 7.98 -19.15
CA ARG A 66 -3.43 8.33 -19.87
C ARG A 66 -3.42 7.59 -21.21
N GLY A 67 -3.65 8.34 -22.28
CA GLY A 67 -3.79 7.76 -23.61
C GLY A 67 -5.08 6.91 -23.73
N PRO A 68 -5.11 5.93 -24.65
CA PRO A 68 -6.35 5.27 -25.02
C PRO A 68 -6.92 4.33 -23.96
N GLU A 69 -6.11 3.79 -23.03
CA GLU A 69 -6.58 2.69 -22.17
C GLU A 69 -6.11 2.75 -20.71
N LEU A 70 -4.92 3.30 -20.42
CA LEU A 70 -4.35 3.22 -19.07
C LEU A 70 -4.95 4.24 -18.10
N TRP A 71 -4.99 3.88 -16.82
CA TRP A 71 -5.35 4.77 -15.73
C TRP A 71 -4.17 5.67 -15.38
N ASP A 72 -4.41 6.96 -15.26
CA ASP A 72 -3.33 7.93 -15.05
C ASP A 72 -2.78 7.87 -13.62
N TRP A 73 -3.65 7.71 -12.62
CA TRP A 73 -3.24 7.81 -11.21
C TRP A 73 -2.28 6.71 -10.74
N PRO A 74 -2.46 5.42 -11.08
CA PRO A 74 -1.46 4.41 -10.77
C PRO A 74 -0.06 4.72 -11.34
N LEU A 75 -0.01 5.31 -12.55
CA LEU A 75 1.26 5.70 -13.18
C LEU A 75 1.85 6.95 -12.51
N HIS A 76 1.03 7.97 -12.28
CA HIS A 76 1.45 9.21 -11.62
C HIS A 76 1.99 8.93 -10.21
N MET A 77 1.26 8.14 -9.42
CA MET A 77 1.62 7.82 -8.04
C MET A 77 2.90 6.98 -7.95
N ALA A 78 3.19 6.15 -8.96
CA ALA A 78 4.44 5.41 -9.03
C ALA A 78 5.69 6.27 -9.25
N GLU A 79 5.55 7.50 -9.76
CA GLU A 79 6.64 8.46 -9.88
C GLU A 79 6.98 9.12 -8.54
N LYS A 80 6.10 9.02 -7.55
CA LYS A 80 6.27 9.67 -6.25
C LYS A 80 6.94 8.71 -5.26
N GLY A 81 8.13 9.09 -4.77
CA GLY A 81 8.90 8.26 -3.83
C GLY A 81 8.26 8.10 -2.44
N TRP A 82 7.24 8.91 -2.11
CA TRP A 82 6.52 8.86 -0.83
C TRP A 82 5.28 7.95 -0.88
N CYS A 83 4.83 7.51 -2.05
CA CYS A 83 3.59 6.75 -2.18
C CYS A 83 3.85 5.26 -1.99
N THR A 84 3.30 4.67 -0.92
CA THR A 84 3.36 3.22 -0.74
C THR A 84 2.37 2.52 -1.67
N PRO A 85 2.82 1.64 -2.59
CA PRO A 85 1.97 1.08 -3.64
C PRO A 85 0.75 0.30 -3.13
N SER A 86 0.91 -0.47 -2.05
CA SER A 86 -0.15 -1.30 -1.48
C SER A 86 -1.24 -0.46 -0.83
N LEU A 87 -0.85 0.56 -0.06
CA LEU A 87 -1.77 1.46 0.64
C LEU A 87 -2.52 2.36 -0.34
N PHE A 88 -1.84 2.87 -1.37
CA PHE A 88 -2.52 3.59 -2.44
C PHE A 88 -3.49 2.70 -3.20
N ARG A 89 -3.08 1.49 -3.60
CA ARG A 89 -3.96 0.55 -4.33
C ARG A 89 -5.24 0.25 -3.56
N GLU A 90 -5.12 -0.01 -2.26
CA GLU A 90 -6.28 -0.25 -1.39
C GLU A 90 -7.24 0.95 -1.41
N ALA A 91 -6.74 2.15 -1.09
CA ALA A 91 -7.56 3.34 -1.00
C ALA A 91 -8.18 3.72 -2.37
N PHE A 92 -7.42 3.56 -3.45
CA PHE A 92 -7.90 3.82 -4.81
C PHE A 92 -9.03 2.86 -5.21
N LEU A 93 -8.91 1.57 -4.92
CA LEU A 93 -9.97 0.60 -5.23
C LEU A 93 -11.25 0.88 -4.45
N VAL A 94 -11.12 1.29 -3.18
CA VAL A 94 -12.26 1.72 -2.36
C VAL A 94 -12.88 2.98 -2.94
N ALA A 95 -12.09 3.97 -3.34
CA ALA A 95 -12.59 5.18 -3.99
C ALA A 95 -13.41 4.85 -5.25
N LEU A 96 -12.91 3.98 -6.14
CA LEU A 96 -13.67 3.55 -7.34
C LEU A 96 -15.01 2.92 -6.98
N GLU A 97 -15.05 2.09 -5.94
CA GLU A 97 -16.27 1.46 -5.47
C GLU A 97 -17.27 2.48 -4.93
N ARG A 98 -16.80 3.38 -4.07
CA ARG A 98 -17.63 4.43 -3.44
C ARG A 98 -18.16 5.43 -4.45
N TYR A 99 -17.39 5.72 -5.51
CA TYR A 99 -17.79 6.65 -6.56
C TYR A 99 -18.57 5.98 -7.70
N GLY A 100 -18.75 4.65 -7.66
CA GLY A 100 -19.46 3.90 -8.69
C GLY A 100 -18.72 3.85 -10.04
N ILE A 101 -17.40 3.96 -10.01
CA ILE A 101 -16.56 3.94 -11.22
C ILE A 101 -16.21 2.49 -11.55
N ALA A 102 -16.58 2.06 -12.76
CA ALA A 102 -16.32 0.70 -13.22
C ALA A 102 -14.82 0.45 -13.40
N ARG A 103 -14.38 -0.70 -12.90
CA ARG A 103 -13.02 -1.20 -13.08
C ARG A 103 -12.95 -1.99 -14.37
N ASP A 104 -11.90 -1.77 -15.16
CA ASP A 104 -11.61 -2.52 -16.40
C ASP A 104 -10.30 -3.31 -16.27
N ALA A 105 -9.98 -4.12 -17.28
CA ALA A 105 -8.73 -4.89 -17.30
C ALA A 105 -7.48 -3.98 -17.32
N ALA A 106 -7.59 -2.79 -17.92
CA ALA A 106 -6.50 -1.83 -18.01
C ALA A 106 -6.10 -1.26 -16.63
N LEU A 107 -6.98 -1.32 -15.62
CA LEU A 107 -6.63 -0.95 -14.25
C LEU A 107 -5.50 -1.82 -13.69
N ALA A 108 -5.60 -3.14 -13.85
CA ALA A 108 -4.58 -4.06 -13.38
C ALA A 108 -3.24 -3.84 -14.10
N GLU A 109 -3.30 -3.60 -15.41
CA GLU A 109 -2.13 -3.27 -16.23
C GLU A 109 -1.47 -1.96 -15.76
N SER A 110 -2.27 -0.93 -15.46
CA SER A 110 -1.76 0.36 -14.98
C SER A 110 -1.02 0.24 -13.65
N PHE A 111 -1.53 -0.58 -12.72
CA PHE A 111 -0.81 -0.89 -11.48
C PHE A 111 0.47 -1.70 -11.73
N ALA A 112 0.44 -2.67 -12.65
CA ALA A 112 1.62 -3.45 -12.98
C ALA A 112 2.72 -2.60 -13.62
N LEU A 113 2.36 -1.68 -14.53
CA LEU A 113 3.30 -0.77 -15.18
C LEU A 113 3.85 0.29 -14.21
N GLY A 114 3.00 0.87 -13.36
CA GLY A 114 3.42 1.85 -12.36
C GLY A 114 4.31 1.23 -11.29
N PHE A 115 3.84 0.16 -10.63
CA PHE A 115 4.43 -0.33 -9.40
C PHE A 115 5.14 -1.69 -9.52
N GLY A 116 4.87 -2.47 -10.57
CA GLY A 116 5.23 -3.90 -10.65
C GLY A 116 6.73 -4.23 -10.65
N ILE A 117 7.59 -3.32 -11.12
CA ILE A 117 9.07 -3.53 -11.08
C ILE A 117 9.69 -2.92 -9.81
N ARG A 118 9.01 -1.97 -9.15
CA ARG A 118 9.54 -1.23 -7.99
C ARG A 118 9.05 -1.77 -6.64
N ALA A 119 7.94 -2.50 -6.59
CA ALA A 119 7.37 -3.00 -5.34
C ALA A 119 8.28 -3.98 -4.57
N SER A 120 9.30 -4.58 -5.22
CA SER A 120 10.32 -5.37 -4.54
C SER A 120 11.50 -4.54 -4.00
N ARG A 121 11.49 -3.22 -4.20
CA ARG A 121 12.46 -2.28 -3.62
C ARG A 121 11.85 -1.60 -2.40
N SER A 122 11.22 -2.37 -1.52
CA SER A 122 10.99 -1.96 -0.13
C SER A 122 12.24 -2.30 0.67
N GLU A 123 12.79 -1.30 1.37
CA GLU A 123 13.81 -1.36 2.43
C GLU A 123 14.24 -2.77 2.85
N GLY A 124 15.23 -3.31 2.12
CA GLY A 124 15.65 -4.69 2.27
C GLY A 124 16.93 -5.02 1.52
N GLU A 125 17.78 -4.01 1.26
CA GLU A 125 19.12 -4.21 0.68
C GLU A 125 20.05 -5.05 1.60
N ALA A 126 19.55 -5.52 2.75
CA ALA A 126 20.30 -6.33 3.70
C ALA A 126 20.00 -7.86 3.69
N ALA A 127 19.08 -8.39 2.88
CA ALA A 127 18.63 -9.79 3.04
C ALA A 127 18.68 -10.71 1.80
N PHE A 128 19.22 -10.27 0.66
CA PHE A 128 19.49 -11.19 -0.45
C PHE A 128 20.96 -11.64 -0.42
N ALA A 129 21.22 -12.75 0.26
CA ALA A 129 22.50 -13.45 0.12
C ALA A 129 22.67 -13.89 -1.34
N ARG A 130 23.84 -13.65 -1.92
CA ARG A 130 24.09 -14.09 -3.30
C ARG A 130 24.04 -15.61 -3.34
N LEU A 131 23.49 -16.19 -4.40
CA LEU A 131 23.37 -17.66 -4.53
C LEU A 131 24.72 -18.39 -4.35
N GLY A 132 25.83 -17.74 -4.72
CA GLY A 132 27.18 -18.24 -4.51
C GLY A 132 27.65 -18.28 -3.04
N GLU A 133 27.00 -17.56 -2.13
CA GLU A 133 27.27 -17.61 -0.69
C GLU A 133 26.54 -18.77 0.00
N ILE A 134 25.36 -19.14 -0.52
CA ILE A 134 24.55 -20.27 -0.04
C ILE A 134 25.12 -21.60 -0.57
N LEU A 135 25.60 -21.63 -1.81
CA LEU A 135 26.17 -22.82 -2.41
C LEU A 135 27.68 -22.92 -2.14
N ARG A 136 28.07 -23.58 -1.05
CA ARG A 136 29.47 -24.03 -0.88
C ARG A 136 29.74 -25.22 -1.83
N PRO A 137 30.63 -25.10 -2.82
CA PRO A 137 31.04 -26.25 -3.61
C PRO A 137 31.70 -27.28 -2.68
N ARG A 138 31.13 -28.49 -2.60
CA ARG A 138 31.77 -29.60 -1.90
C ARG A 138 33.02 -29.97 -2.69
N THR A 139 34.18 -29.50 -2.25
CA THR A 139 35.47 -29.99 -2.74
C THR A 139 35.53 -31.48 -2.45
N ARG A 140 35.28 -32.31 -3.47
CA ARG A 140 35.61 -33.73 -3.40
C ARG A 140 37.13 -33.81 -3.35
N ALA A 141 37.67 -33.94 -2.14
CA ALA A 141 39.03 -34.41 -1.94
C ALA A 141 39.18 -35.69 -2.77
N ARG A 142 40.07 -35.63 -3.75
CA ARG A 142 40.33 -36.69 -4.71
C ARG A 142 41.08 -37.79 -3.95
N GLU A 143 40.32 -38.64 -3.27
CA GLU A 143 40.83 -39.83 -2.60
C GLU A 143 41.40 -40.76 -3.66
N ARG A 144 42.72 -40.67 -3.87
CA ARG A 144 43.47 -41.62 -4.68
C ARG A 144 43.48 -42.94 -3.92
N VAL A 145 42.51 -43.80 -4.21
CA VAL A 145 42.56 -45.21 -3.82
C VAL A 145 43.73 -45.85 -4.57
N ALA A 146 44.85 -46.04 -3.87
CA ALA A 146 45.96 -46.82 -4.37
C ALA A 146 45.55 -48.29 -4.41
N VAL A 147 45.22 -48.79 -5.60
CA VAL A 147 44.91 -50.20 -5.86
C VAL A 147 46.23 -50.98 -5.92
N ALA A 148 46.51 -51.77 -4.89
CA ALA A 148 47.60 -52.75 -4.91
C ALA A 148 47.22 -53.93 -5.82
N PRO A 149 48.09 -54.39 -6.74
CA PRO A 149 47.76 -55.48 -7.65
C PRO A 149 47.84 -56.84 -6.95
N THR A 150 46.69 -57.45 -6.67
CA THR A 150 46.61 -58.85 -6.24
C THR A 150 46.73 -59.77 -7.44
N ARG A 151 47.88 -60.42 -7.56
CA ARG A 151 48.17 -61.49 -8.51
C ARG A 151 47.64 -62.81 -7.91
N ARG A 152 46.70 -63.49 -8.59
CA ARG A 152 46.79 -64.94 -8.84
C ARG A 152 45.72 -65.46 -9.79
N LEU A 153 46.19 -66.39 -10.61
CA LEU A 153 45.58 -67.07 -11.74
C LEU A 153 44.36 -67.95 -11.38
N ALA A 154 43.38 -67.87 -12.27
CA ALA A 154 42.69 -68.96 -12.99
C ALA A 154 41.98 -70.07 -12.18
N ALA A 155 40.68 -70.21 -12.45
CA ALA A 155 40.11 -71.45 -12.97
C ALA A 155 38.61 -71.29 -13.28
N GLN A 156 38.23 -71.61 -14.53
CA GLN A 156 36.99 -72.27 -14.96
C GLN A 156 37.22 -72.50 -16.48
N VAL A 157 37.04 -73.69 -17.05
CA VAL A 157 35.76 -74.37 -17.25
C VAL A 157 36.00 -75.84 -17.64
N ALA A 158 35.08 -76.68 -17.18
CA ALA A 158 34.60 -77.98 -17.63
C ALA A 158 35.21 -78.69 -18.87
N ALA A 159 35.30 -80.02 -18.76
CA ALA A 159 34.75 -80.93 -19.76
C ALA A 159 34.32 -82.24 -19.08
N ARG A 160 33.13 -82.71 -19.44
CA ARG A 160 32.52 -83.98 -19.02
C ARG A 160 32.39 -84.81 -20.29
N VAL A 161 33.20 -85.87 -20.43
CA VAL A 161 32.97 -87.20 -21.04
C VAL A 161 34.24 -88.01 -20.77
#